data_AF-K1Y614-F1
#
_entry.id   AF-K1Y614-F1
#
_cell.length_a   1.000
_cell.length_b   1.000
_cell.length_c   1.000
_cell.angle_alpha   90.00
_cell.angle_beta   90.00
_cell.angle_gamma   90.00
#
_symmetry.space_group_name_H-M   'P 1'
#
loop_
_entity.id
_entity.type
_entity.pdbx_description
1 polymer ?
#
loop_
_entity_poly.entity_id
_entity_poly.type
_entity_poly.pdbx_seq_one_letter_code
_entity_poly.pdbx_strand_id
1 'polypeptide(L)' 'MKNHDLDFAYALGEKARFRANYYKQITGLGAIFRIIPKDIKTLDDLGAPEVLRTFARVNKGLILVTGPTGSGKSTT' A
#
# COMPACT_ATOMS: atom_id res chain seq x y z
N MET A 1 -19.97 -18.72 5.68
CA MET A 1 -18.87 -17.73 5.82
C MET A 1 -17.63 -18.50 6.20
N LYS A 2 -16.65 -18.64 5.30
CA LYS A 2 -15.60 -19.68 5.41
C LYS A 2 -14.25 -19.18 5.97
N ASN A 3 -14.03 -17.86 6.03
CA ASN A 3 -12.83 -17.27 6.62
C ASN A 3 -13.26 -16.17 7.61
N HIS A 4 -12.75 -16.20 8.84
CA HIS A 4 -12.99 -15.18 9.86
C HIS A 4 -12.09 -13.93 9.69
N ASP A 5 -11.58 -13.73 8.47
CA ASP A 5 -10.68 -12.65 8.11
C ASP A 5 -11.34 -11.72 7.11
N LEU A 6 -11.16 -10.41 7.30
CA LEU A 6 -11.76 -9.36 6.46
C LEU A 6 -10.75 -8.24 6.22
N ASP A 7 -10.41 -8.01 4.95
CA ASP A 7 -9.65 -6.85 4.50
C ASP A 7 -10.59 -5.76 3.99
N PHE A 8 -10.40 -4.52 4.47
CA PHE A 8 -11.19 -3.37 4.04
C PHE A 8 -10.42 -2.05 4.14
N ALA A 9 -10.92 -1.03 3.43
CA ALA A 9 -10.46 0.34 3.59
C ALA A 9 -11.40 1.09 4.54
N TYR A 10 -10.84 1.89 5.45
CA TYR A 10 -11.60 2.73 6.38
C TYR A 10 -11.11 4.17 6.29
N ALA A 11 -12.04 5.11 6.17
CA ALA A 11 -11.77 6.53 6.15
C ALA A 11 -12.25 7.18 7.45
N LEU A 12 -11.35 7.88 8.13
CA LEU A 12 -11.66 8.67 9.32
C LEU A 12 -11.84 10.14 8.91
N GLY A 13 -12.99 10.44 8.31
CA GLY A 13 -13.25 11.74 7.69
C GLY A 13 -12.13 12.12 6.72
N GLU A 14 -11.68 13.37 6.80
CA GLU A 14 -10.55 13.88 6.00
C GLU A 14 -9.17 13.72 6.67
N LYS A 15 -9.13 13.17 7.90
CA LYS A 15 -7.91 13.10 8.72
C LYS A 15 -6.98 11.99 8.27
N ALA A 16 -7.52 10.79 8.01
CA ALA A 16 -6.71 9.62 7.68
C ALA A 16 -7.51 8.56 6.93
N ARG A 17 -6.80 7.74 6.17
CA ARG A 17 -7.31 6.50 5.57
C ARG A 17 -6.48 5.33 6.08
N PHE A 18 -7.12 4.18 6.20
CA PHE A 18 -6.48 2.96 6.69
C PHE A 18 -6.81 1.79 5.78
N ARG A 19 -5.83 0.91 5.59
CA ARG A 19 -6.07 -0.47 5.19
C ARG A 19 -6.18 -1.29 6.46
N ALA A 20 -7.39 -1.74 6.77
CA ALA A 20 -7.70 -2.54 7.93
C ALA A 20 -7.76 -4.02 7.56
N ASN A 21 -7.22 -4.87 8.43
CA ASN A 21 -7.40 -6.31 8.39
C ASN A 21 -7.98 -6.74 9.73
N TYR A 22 -9.15 -7.37 9.71
CA TYR A 22 -9.80 -7.96 10.87
C TYR A 22 -9.63 -9.47 10.82
N TYR A 23 -9.41 -10.10 11.96
CA TYR A 23 -9.20 -11.54 12.06
C TYR A 23 -9.65 -12.08 13.43
N LYS A 24 -9.77 -13.41 13.53
CA LYS A 24 -10.06 -14.11 14.79
C LYS A 24 -8.82 -14.85 15.30
N GLN A 25 -8.43 -14.57 16.54
CA GLN A 25 -7.38 -15.26 17.30
C GLN A 25 -7.99 -16.13 18.41
N ILE A 26 -7.15 -16.94 19.05
CA ILE A 26 -7.57 -17.82 20.16
C ILE A 26 -8.12 -17.04 21.36
N THR A 27 -7.61 -15.83 21.60
CA THR A 27 -8.03 -14.92 22.68
C THR A 27 -9.23 -14.05 22.32
N GLY A 28 -9.73 -14.12 21.08
CA GLY A 28 -10.84 -13.31 20.62
C GLY A 28 -10.58 -12.65 19.26
N LEU A 29 -11.20 -11.50 19.05
CA LEU A 29 -11.16 -10.79 17.76
C LEU A 29 -10.05 -9.74 17.78
N GLY A 30 -9.35 -9.60 16.65
CA GLY A 30 -8.25 -8.64 16.49
C GLY A 30 -8.34 -7.88 15.19
N ALA A 31 -7.66 -6.73 15.14
CA ALA A 31 -7.59 -5.90 13.94
C ALA A 31 -6.22 -5.21 13.83
N ILE A 32 -5.73 -5.05 12.61
CA ILE A 32 -4.53 -4.26 12.30
C ILE A 32 -4.94 -3.12 11.36
N PHE A 33 -4.58 -1.89 11.72
CA PHE A 33 -4.79 -0.70 10.91
C PHE A 33 -3.45 -0.18 10.39
N ARG A 34 -3.27 -0.19 9.07
CA ARG A 34 -2.11 0.42 8.41
C ARG A 34 -2.52 1.74 7.79
N ILE A 35 -1.82 2.83 8.14
CA ILE A 35 -2.07 4.15 7.58
C ILE A 35 -1.83 4.11 6.07
N ILE A 36 -2.79 4.63 5.31
CA ILE A 36 -2.65 4.96 3.90
C ILE A 36 -2.31 6.45 3.84
N PRO A 37 -1.11 6.83 3.34
CA PRO A 37 -0.74 8.23 3.19
C PRO A 37 -1.79 9.02 2.39
N LYS A 38 -2.06 10.26 2.82
CA LYS A 38 -2.94 11.19 2.10
C LYS A 38 -2.23 11.71 0.85
N ASP A 39 -0.98 12.09 1.01
CA ASP A 39 -0.15 12.65 -0.06
C ASP A 39 0.65 11.53 -0.73
N ILE A 40 0.44 11.37 -2.04
CA ILE A 40 1.26 10.51 -2.88
C ILE A 40 2.53 11.29 -3.20
N LYS A 41 3.67 10.80 -2.72
CA LYS A 41 4.97 11.41 -2.98
C LYS A 41 5.29 11.38 -4.47
N THR A 42 5.89 12.45 -4.99
CA THR A 42 6.42 12.44 -6.35
C THR A 42 7.69 11.58 -6.43
N LEU A 43 8.11 11.20 -7.64
CA LEU A 43 9.38 10.49 -7.82
C LEU A 43 10.58 11.31 -7.30
N ASP A 44 10.51 12.65 -7.36
CA ASP A 44 11.57 13.52 -6.82
C ASP A 44 11.63 13.45 -5.30
N ASP A 45 10.47 13.47 -4.63
CA ASP A 45 10.38 13.36 -3.16
C ASP A 45 10.90 12.02 -2.62
N LEU A 46 10.96 11.00 -3.49
CA LEU A 46 11.48 9.67 -3.18
C LEU A 46 12.97 9.51 -3.51
N GLY A 47 13.61 10.53 -4.09
CA GLY A 47 14.97 10.41 -4.62
C GLY A 47 15.07 9.33 -5.70
N ALA A 48 13.98 9.08 -6.42
CA ALA A 48 13.89 7.99 -7.37
C ALA A 48 14.73 8.31 -8.63
N PRO A 49 15.47 7.34 -9.19
CA PRO A 49 16.22 7.55 -10.41
C PRO A 49 15.35 8.05 -11.58
N GLU A 50 15.87 8.98 -12.38
CA GLU A 50 15.15 9.59 -13.49
C GLU A 50 14.61 8.56 -14.50
N VAL A 51 15.32 7.43 -14.66
CA VAL A 51 14.88 6.31 -15.50
C VAL A 51 13.47 5.81 -15.15
N LEU A 52 13.01 5.91 -13.89
CA LEU A 52 11.67 5.50 -13.49
C LEU A 52 10.57 6.36 -14.15
N ARG A 53 10.85 7.62 -14.51
CA ARG A 53 9.91 8.47 -15.25
C ARG A 53 9.67 7.96 -16.67
N THR A 54 10.67 7.30 -17.25
CA THR A 54 10.56 6.76 -18.61
C THR A 54 9.58 5.58 -18.65
N PHE A 55 9.54 4.79 -17.58
CA PHE A 55 8.61 3.67 -17.42
C PHE A 55 7.15 4.10 -17.38
N ALA A 56 6.84 5.23 -16.74
CA ALA A 56 5.50 5.80 -16.74
C ALA A 56 4.99 6.24 -18.13
N ARG A 57 5.88 6.37 -19.12
CA ARG A 57 5.55 6.77 -20.51
C ARG A 57 5.44 5.59 -21.47
N VAL A 58 5.71 4.36 -21.01
CA VAL A 58 5.63 3.16 -21.85
C VAL A 58 4.16 2.79 -22.05
N ASN A 59 3.72 2.76 -23.31
CA ASN A 59 2.31 2.48 -23.64
C ASN A 59 1.96 0.99 -23.66
N LYS A 60 2.96 0.09 -23.74
CA LYS A 60 2.80 -1.38 -23.82
C LYS A 60 4.05 -2.08 -23.28
N GLY A 61 3.88 -3.13 -22.47
CA GLY A 61 4.99 -3.91 -21.91
C GLY A 61 4.68 -4.40 -20.50
N LEU A 62 5.56 -5.21 -19.92
CA LEU A 62 5.48 -5.67 -18.54
C LEU A 62 6.64 -5.08 -17.73
N ILE A 63 6.33 -4.37 -16.65
CA ILE A 63 7.32 -3.76 -15.76
C ILE A 63 7.26 -4.47 -14.41
N LEU A 64 8.37 -5.07 -13.97
CA LEU A 64 8.48 -5.73 -12.68
C LEU A 64 9.25 -4.85 -11.71
N VAL A 65 8.57 -4.40 -10.65
CA VAL A 65 9.20 -3.73 -9.51
C VAL A 65 9.47 -4.76 -8.42
N THR A 66 10.74 -5.08 -8.17
CA THR A 66 11.17 -6.13 -7.24
C THR A 66 11.98 -5.55 -6.08
N GLY A 67 12.16 -6.33 -5.01
CA GLY A 67 12.91 -5.92 -3.81
C GLY A 67 12.39 -6.57 -2.52
N PRO A 68 13.18 -6.60 -1.43
CA PRO A 68 12.82 -7.23 -0.16
C PRO A 68 11.66 -6.50 0.55
N THR A 69 10.99 -7.13 1.51
CA THR A 69 9.92 -6.50 2.31
C THR A 69 10.42 -5.22 2.98
N GLY A 70 9.65 -4.13 2.88
CA GLY A 70 10.02 -2.81 3.43
C GLY A 70 10.83 -1.91 2.49
N SER A 71 11.22 -2.37 1.29
CA SER A 71 12.05 -1.58 0.35
C SER A 71 11.32 -0.48 -0.43
N GLY A 72 10.10 -0.09 -0.03
CA GLY A 72 9.36 0.98 -0.72
C GLY A 72 8.67 0.58 -2.03
N LYS A 73 8.55 -0.71 -2.37
CA LYS A 73 7.85 -1.19 -3.60
C LYS A 73 6.42 -0.69 -3.78
N SER A 74 5.72 -0.38 -2.70
CA SER A 74 4.35 0.16 -2.74
C SER A 74 4.31 1.69 -2.75
N THR A 75 5.48 2.32 -2.69
CA THR A 75 5.69 3.77 -2.62
C THR A 75 6.32 4.30 -3.91
N THR A 76 7.13 3.50 -4.61
CA THR A 76 7.58 3.72 -6.00
C THR A 76 6.49 3.40 -7.00
#